data_AF-A0AAX6FL01-F1
#
_entry.id   AF-A0AAX6FL01-F1
#
_cell.length_a   1.000
_cell.length_b   1.000
_cell.length_c   1.000
_cell.angle_alpha   90.00
_cell.angle_beta   90.00
_cell.angle_gamma   90.00
#
_symmetry.space_group_name_H-M   'P 1'
#
loop_
_entity.id
_entity.type
_entity.pdbx_description
1 polymer ?
#
loop_
_entity_poly.entity_id
_entity_poly.type
_entity_poly.pdbx_seq_one_letter_code
_entity_poly.pdbx_strand_id
1 'polypeptide(L)'
;MALLSPLSLSTKSFAGGRSKPYPPLPTRRINIRACSSSADVPVPDSLSSEWLESRRKKPLGPRLNFSAEQAVECQLDALKFNDQPRQDYGVEVMYRFAGFDPFERSTYFGPFFDLGQFERFRRIFHHSTYRVLLGHKERKVLSSLWVKENRFKRRVWIQGSRPEEEEVFQFTMVQKIGGSWDGYWLTESVLHDGDGISGGVAY
;
A
#
# COMPACT_ATOMS: atom_id res chain seq x y z
N MET A 1 72.02 11.37 40.53
CA MET A 1 70.92 10.58 41.14
C MET A 1 70.07 10.07 39.98
N ALA A 2 70.34 8.88 39.45
CA ALA A 2 69.92 7.55 39.97
C ALA A 2 68.38 7.44 40.03
N LEU A 3 67.67 6.51 39.40
CA LEU A 3 68.02 5.35 38.56
C LEU A 3 66.78 5.01 37.69
N LEU A 4 67.01 4.65 36.42
CA LEU A 4 66.10 3.84 35.61
C LEU A 4 66.10 2.41 36.16
N SER A 5 64.94 1.73 36.20
CA SER A 5 64.83 0.31 35.81
C SER A 5 63.38 -0.17 35.63
N PRO A 6 63.15 -1.19 34.77
CA PRO A 6 61.85 -1.57 34.19
C PRO A 6 61.40 -3.01 34.54
N LEU A 7 60.09 -3.31 34.49
CA LEU A 7 59.51 -4.66 34.48
C LEU A 7 58.11 -4.56 33.85
N SER A 8 57.57 -5.41 32.98
CA SER A 8 57.97 -6.69 32.41
C SER A 8 57.02 -6.94 31.21
N LEU A 9 57.57 -7.25 30.04
CA LEU A 9 56.84 -7.76 28.88
C LEU A 9 56.56 -9.25 29.10
N SER A 10 55.29 -9.62 29.28
CA SER A 10 54.90 -11.03 29.23
C SER A 10 54.37 -11.38 27.84
N THR A 11 55.24 -12.01 27.07
CA THR A 11 54.95 -12.74 25.85
C THR A 11 53.99 -13.89 26.14
N LYS A 12 52.82 -13.92 25.50
CA LYS A 12 52.03 -15.15 25.38
C LYS A 12 52.04 -15.65 23.95
N SER A 13 52.63 -16.84 23.86
CA SER A 13 52.85 -17.72 22.72
C SER A 13 51.65 -17.89 21.78
N PHE A 14 51.96 -17.87 20.49
CA PHE A 14 51.15 -18.43 19.41
C PHE A 14 51.00 -19.95 19.60
N ALA A 15 49.77 -20.43 19.76
CA ALA A 15 49.44 -21.84 19.62
C ALA A 15 48.38 -21.98 18.53
N GLY A 16 48.77 -22.63 17.42
CA GLY A 16 47.92 -22.92 16.29
C GLY A 16 46.74 -23.84 16.66
N GLY A 17 45.53 -23.37 16.38
CA GLY A 17 44.30 -24.14 16.47
C GLY A 17 43.79 -24.50 15.08
N ARG A 18 43.89 -25.78 14.73
CA ARG A 18 43.37 -26.40 13.50
C ARG A 18 41.90 -26.04 13.27
N SER A 19 41.60 -25.59 12.05
CA SER A 19 40.25 -25.53 11.50
C SER A 19 39.65 -26.94 11.44
N LYS A 20 38.52 -27.14 12.12
CA LYS A 20 37.66 -28.32 11.93
C LYS A 20 36.45 -27.90 11.09
N PRO A 21 36.07 -28.68 10.07
CA PRO A 21 34.97 -28.34 9.18
C PRO A 21 33.63 -28.47 9.90
N TYR A 22 32.74 -27.50 9.65
CA TYR A 22 31.35 -27.53 10.10
C TYR A 22 30.60 -28.70 9.43
N PRO A 23 29.75 -29.44 10.17
CA PRO A 23 28.89 -30.46 9.57
C PRO A 23 27.73 -29.81 8.78
N PRO A 24 27.26 -30.44 7.69
CA PRO A 24 26.12 -29.92 6.93
C PRO A 24 24.82 -30.00 7.74
N LEU A 25 24.01 -28.94 7.66
CA LEU A 25 22.67 -28.86 8.23
C LEU A 25 21.74 -29.90 7.59
N PRO A 26 20.87 -30.58 8.36
CA PRO A 26 19.97 -31.59 7.81
C PRO A 26 18.84 -30.94 6.98
N THR A 27 18.80 -31.28 5.70
CA THR A 27 17.66 -31.00 4.81
C THR A 27 16.44 -31.78 5.31
N ARG A 28 15.51 -31.09 5.98
CA ARG A 28 14.20 -31.65 6.34
C ARG A 28 13.38 -31.89 5.06
N ARG A 29 13.35 -33.13 4.57
CA ARG A 29 12.33 -33.59 3.62
C ARG A 29 11.00 -33.63 4.36
N ILE A 30 10.08 -32.74 4.01
CA ILE A 30 8.70 -32.78 4.47
C ILE A 30 8.02 -33.94 3.72
N ASN A 31 7.94 -35.10 4.36
CA ASN A 31 7.09 -36.19 3.90
C ASN A 31 5.63 -35.81 4.23
N ILE A 32 4.89 -35.33 3.25
CA ILE A 32 3.44 -35.15 3.35
C ILE A 32 2.83 -36.56 3.41
N ARG A 33 2.42 -36.97 4.60
CA ARG A 33 1.64 -38.19 4.82
C ARG A 33 0.23 -37.90 4.32
N ALA A 34 -0.18 -38.55 3.23
CA ALA A 34 -1.56 -38.54 2.79
C ALA A 34 -2.41 -39.26 3.85
N CYS A 35 -3.24 -38.49 4.57
CA CYS A 35 -4.30 -39.05 5.40
C CYS A 35 -5.52 -39.27 4.51
N SER A 36 -5.76 -40.52 4.15
CA SER A 36 -7.02 -40.95 3.53
C SER A 36 -8.12 -40.90 4.60
N SER A 37 -8.97 -39.89 4.56
CA SER A 37 -10.23 -39.87 5.31
C SER A 37 -11.38 -39.66 4.34
N SER A 38 -12.09 -40.74 4.08
CA SER A 38 -13.37 -40.79 3.40
C SER A 38 -14.40 -40.03 4.24
N ALA A 39 -14.87 -38.89 3.73
CA ALA A 39 -16.13 -38.29 4.12
C ALA A 39 -16.66 -37.53 2.91
N ASP A 40 -17.68 -38.12 2.28
CA ASP A 40 -18.50 -37.54 1.21
C ASP A 40 -19.24 -36.30 1.72
N VAL A 41 -18.51 -35.19 1.82
CA VAL A 41 -19.10 -33.85 1.81
C VAL A 41 -18.77 -33.28 0.44
N PRO A 42 -19.75 -32.96 -0.42
CA PRO A 42 -19.48 -32.18 -1.61
C PRO A 42 -18.94 -30.83 -1.12
N VAL A 43 -17.62 -30.68 -1.16
CA VAL A 43 -16.98 -29.37 -1.06
C VAL A 43 -17.61 -28.55 -2.19
N PRO A 44 -18.33 -27.45 -1.91
CA PRO A 44 -18.86 -26.65 -2.99
C PRO A 44 -17.67 -26.15 -3.82
N ASP A 45 -17.63 -26.52 -5.10
CA ASP A 45 -16.74 -25.95 -6.13
C ASP A 45 -17.11 -24.47 -6.40
N SER A 46 -17.30 -23.66 -5.35
CA SER A 46 -17.74 -22.28 -5.45
C SER A 46 -16.61 -21.29 -5.20
N LEU A 47 -15.39 -21.64 -5.60
CA LEU A 47 -14.52 -20.65 -6.23
C LEU A 47 -14.79 -20.71 -7.73
N SER A 48 -15.97 -20.21 -8.14
CA SER A 48 -16.36 -20.11 -9.54
C SER A 48 -15.17 -19.62 -10.35
N SER A 49 -14.87 -20.26 -11.49
CA SER A 49 -13.75 -19.88 -12.35
C SER A 49 -13.71 -18.37 -12.63
N GLU A 50 -14.87 -17.72 -12.70
CA GLU A 50 -15.06 -16.26 -12.78
C GLU A 50 -14.42 -15.47 -11.62
N TRP A 51 -14.49 -15.97 -10.39
CA TRP A 51 -13.85 -15.39 -9.21
C TRP A 51 -12.31 -15.47 -9.30
N LEU A 52 -11.77 -16.61 -9.70
CA LEU A 52 -10.33 -16.80 -9.95
C LEU A 52 -9.84 -15.94 -11.13
N GLU A 53 -10.60 -15.86 -12.20
CA GLU A 53 -10.31 -15.00 -13.36
C GLU A 53 -10.36 -13.51 -13.01
N SER A 54 -11.30 -13.10 -12.14
CA SER A 54 -11.40 -11.72 -11.69
C SER A 54 -10.14 -11.26 -10.97
N ARG A 55 -9.48 -12.12 -10.16
CA ARG A 55 -8.20 -11.83 -9.50
C ARG A 55 -7.00 -11.92 -10.43
N ARG A 56 -7.07 -12.68 -11.53
CA ARG A 56 -5.98 -12.76 -12.51
C ARG A 56 -5.78 -11.44 -13.26
N LYS A 57 -6.83 -10.64 -13.43
CA LYS A 57 -6.73 -9.31 -14.03
C LYS A 57 -6.16 -8.33 -13.01
N LYS A 58 -4.92 -7.89 -13.26
CA LYS A 58 -4.25 -6.84 -12.48
C LYS A 58 -5.15 -5.59 -12.50
N PRO A 59 -5.42 -4.93 -11.35
CA PRO A 59 -6.22 -3.71 -11.34
C PRO A 59 -5.68 -2.62 -12.29
N LEU A 60 -6.46 -1.58 -12.53
CA LEU A 60 -5.88 -0.37 -13.09
C LEU A 60 -4.80 0.17 -12.15
N GLY A 61 -3.79 0.81 -12.72
CA GLY A 61 -2.67 1.34 -11.96
C GLY A 61 -1.95 2.42 -12.76
N PRO A 62 -0.92 3.04 -12.16
CA PRO A 62 -0.15 4.10 -12.79
C PRO A 62 0.42 3.68 -14.14
N ARG A 63 0.40 4.59 -15.10
CA ARG A 63 0.98 4.40 -16.43
C ARG A 63 1.87 5.59 -16.76
N LEU A 64 2.98 5.34 -17.45
CA LEU A 64 3.96 6.36 -17.81
C LEU A 64 3.37 7.46 -18.70
N ASN A 65 2.35 7.13 -19.51
CA ASN A 65 1.69 8.05 -20.42
C ASN A 65 0.53 8.84 -19.79
N PHE A 66 0.27 8.69 -18.49
CA PHE A 66 -0.76 9.46 -17.82
C PHE A 66 -0.26 10.85 -17.47
N SER A 67 -1.09 11.87 -17.71
CA SER A 67 -0.94 13.16 -17.02
C SER A 67 -1.40 13.04 -15.56
N ALA A 68 -1.06 14.05 -14.75
CA ALA A 68 -1.52 14.10 -13.36
C ALA A 68 -3.05 14.10 -13.26
N GLU A 69 -3.72 14.83 -14.16
CA GLU A 69 -5.18 14.89 -14.25
C GLU A 69 -5.79 13.53 -14.64
N GLN A 70 -5.25 12.89 -15.67
CA GLN A 70 -5.73 11.58 -16.13
C GLN A 70 -5.56 10.50 -15.05
N ALA A 71 -4.47 10.56 -14.28
CA ALA A 71 -4.27 9.66 -13.15
C ALA A 71 -5.33 9.86 -12.04
N VAL A 72 -5.74 11.10 -11.77
CA VAL A 72 -6.85 11.38 -10.83
C VAL A 72 -8.19 10.92 -11.40
N GLU A 73 -8.47 11.18 -12.68
CA GLU A 73 -9.70 10.75 -13.33
C GLU A 73 -9.85 9.23 -13.34
N CYS A 74 -8.78 8.50 -13.67
CA CYS A 74 -8.77 7.04 -13.65
C CYS A 74 -9.08 6.47 -12.25
N GLN A 75 -8.54 7.10 -11.21
CA GLN A 75 -8.82 6.73 -9.82
C GLN A 75 -10.27 7.00 -9.43
N LEU A 76 -10.81 8.17 -9.80
CA LEU A 76 -12.21 8.52 -9.54
C LEU A 76 -13.17 7.62 -10.32
N ASP A 77 -12.87 7.25 -11.57
CA ASP A 77 -13.67 6.29 -12.33
C ASP A 77 -13.70 4.92 -11.66
N ALA A 78 -12.55 4.45 -11.16
CA ALA A 78 -12.48 3.20 -10.43
C ALA A 78 -13.31 3.24 -9.14
N LEU A 79 -13.30 4.37 -8.41
CA LEU A 79 -14.10 4.55 -7.20
C LEU A 79 -15.61 4.68 -7.49
N LYS A 80 -15.99 5.28 -8.62
CA LYS A 80 -17.38 5.33 -9.08
C LYS A 80 -17.95 3.93 -9.32
N PHE A 81 -17.14 3.02 -9.84
CA PHE A 81 -17.50 1.62 -10.08
C PHE A 81 -16.74 0.68 -9.13
N ASN A 82 -16.72 1.02 -7.83
CA ASN A 82 -15.85 0.38 -6.84
C ASN A 82 -15.91 -1.15 -6.83
N ASP A 83 -17.09 -1.74 -7.01
CA ASP A 83 -17.28 -3.19 -6.88
C ASP A 83 -17.29 -3.93 -8.23
N GLN A 84 -16.79 -3.31 -9.30
CA GLN A 84 -16.69 -3.93 -10.62
C GLN A 84 -15.22 -3.96 -11.09
N PRO A 85 -14.69 -5.12 -11.54
CA PRO A 85 -15.38 -6.41 -11.72
C PRO A 85 -15.50 -7.25 -10.43
N ARG A 86 -14.93 -6.79 -9.31
CA ARG A 86 -14.98 -7.48 -8.01
C ARG A 86 -15.10 -6.47 -6.89
N GLN A 87 -15.52 -6.92 -5.72
CA GLN A 87 -15.65 -6.07 -4.54
C GLN A 87 -14.36 -5.29 -4.25
N ASP A 88 -14.50 -4.01 -3.92
CA ASP A 88 -13.40 -3.10 -3.57
C ASP A 88 -12.31 -2.92 -4.64
N TYR A 89 -12.62 -3.22 -5.90
CA TYR A 89 -11.73 -2.96 -7.04
C TYR A 89 -11.30 -1.49 -7.13
N GLY A 90 -12.20 -0.54 -6.88
CA GLY A 90 -11.85 0.89 -6.84
C GLY A 90 -10.80 1.21 -5.79
N VAL A 91 -10.94 0.65 -4.59
CA VAL A 91 -9.95 0.77 -3.50
C VAL A 91 -8.62 0.11 -3.86
N GLU A 92 -8.62 -1.05 -4.52
CA GLU A 92 -7.39 -1.68 -5.01
C GLU A 92 -6.67 -0.79 -6.04
N VAL A 93 -7.40 -0.12 -6.93
CA VAL A 93 -6.83 0.85 -7.86
C VAL A 93 -6.19 1.99 -7.08
N MET A 94 -6.90 2.58 -6.12
CA MET A 94 -6.34 3.63 -5.24
C MET A 94 -5.05 3.19 -4.56
N TYR A 95 -5.04 1.98 -3.99
CA TYR A 95 -3.87 1.42 -3.33
C TYR A 95 -2.67 1.27 -4.28
N ARG A 96 -2.92 0.91 -5.55
CA ARG A 96 -1.86 0.80 -6.57
C ARG A 96 -1.33 2.13 -7.07
N PHE A 97 -2.14 3.18 -7.00
CA PHE A 97 -1.70 4.53 -7.28
C PHE A 97 -0.97 5.16 -6.09
N ALA A 98 -1.11 4.60 -4.88
CA ALA A 98 -0.54 5.18 -3.69
C ALA A 98 1.00 5.20 -3.75
N GLY A 99 1.58 6.39 -3.61
CA GLY A 99 3.02 6.64 -3.73
C GLY A 99 3.80 6.52 -2.43
N PHE A 100 3.23 5.88 -1.40
CA PHE A 100 3.85 5.68 -0.10
C PHE A 100 4.66 4.37 -0.04
N ASP A 101 5.61 4.29 0.89
CA ASP A 101 6.33 3.05 1.19
C ASP A 101 5.48 2.14 2.10
N PRO A 102 5.16 0.90 1.70
CA PRO A 102 4.39 -0.03 2.52
C PRO A 102 5.02 -0.36 3.88
N PHE A 103 6.32 -0.14 4.07
CA PHE A 103 7.01 -0.40 5.33
C PHE A 103 7.07 0.83 6.25
N GLU A 104 6.57 1.98 5.80
CA GLU A 104 6.55 3.24 6.55
C GLU A 104 5.13 3.72 6.86
N ARG A 105 5.00 4.58 7.88
CA ARG A 105 3.73 5.25 8.16
C ARG A 105 3.51 6.39 7.18
N SER A 106 2.31 6.47 6.63
CA SER A 106 1.95 7.44 5.59
C SER A 106 0.88 8.42 6.07
N THR A 107 0.97 9.66 5.59
CA THR A 107 -0.03 10.74 5.77
C THR A 107 -1.04 10.79 4.62
N TYR A 108 -1.19 9.70 3.87
CA TYR A 108 -2.07 9.62 2.70
C TYR A 108 -3.49 10.14 2.96
N PHE A 109 -4.05 9.86 4.15
CA PHE A 109 -5.39 10.30 4.55
C PHE A 109 -5.36 11.46 5.57
N GLY A 110 -4.22 12.14 5.74
CA GLY A 110 -3.99 13.21 6.71
C GLY A 110 -3.14 12.74 7.90
N PRO A 111 -3.72 12.08 8.92
CA PRO A 111 -2.96 11.50 10.02
C PRO A 111 -2.02 10.37 9.57
N PHE A 112 -1.01 10.07 10.40
CA PHE A 112 -0.09 8.97 10.16
C PHE A 112 -0.78 7.62 10.37
N PHE A 113 -0.95 6.84 9.30
CA PHE A 113 -1.45 5.48 9.35
C PHE A 113 -0.41 4.47 8.85
N ASP A 114 -0.46 3.27 9.40
CA ASP A 114 0.18 2.11 8.79
C ASP A 114 -0.75 1.61 7.67
N LEU A 115 -0.38 1.96 6.43
CA LEU A 115 -1.12 1.66 5.22
C LEU A 115 -0.47 0.56 4.39
N GLY A 116 0.60 -0.06 4.90
CA GLY A 116 1.28 -1.16 4.20
C GLY A 116 0.36 -2.36 3.98
N GLN A 117 -0.59 -2.58 4.88
CA GLN A 117 -1.60 -3.63 4.75
C GLN A 117 -2.81 -3.11 3.99
N PHE A 118 -3.17 -3.78 2.90
CA PHE A 118 -4.32 -3.42 2.07
C PHE A 118 -5.62 -3.34 2.89
N GLU A 119 -5.84 -4.25 3.85
CA GLU A 119 -7.04 -4.24 4.69
C GLU A 119 -7.16 -2.96 5.54
N ARG A 120 -6.05 -2.39 6.02
CA ARG A 120 -6.06 -1.12 6.77
C ARG A 120 -6.45 0.03 5.86
N PHE A 121 -5.86 0.10 4.68
CA PHE A 121 -6.19 1.08 3.65
C PHE A 121 -7.67 0.98 3.24
N ARG A 122 -8.17 -0.23 3.02
CA ARG A 122 -9.56 -0.52 2.67
C ARG A 122 -10.55 -0.12 3.75
N ARG A 123 -10.25 -0.38 5.02
CA ARG A 123 -11.12 -0.01 6.15
C ARG A 123 -11.36 1.50 6.21
N ILE A 124 -10.34 2.31 5.91
CA ILE A 124 -10.48 3.77 5.91
C ILE A 124 -11.54 4.20 4.90
N PHE A 125 -11.50 3.68 3.67
CA PHE A 125 -12.52 3.99 2.65
C PHE A 125 -13.95 3.62 3.09
N HIS A 126 -14.14 2.53 3.83
CA HIS A 126 -15.50 2.09 4.24
C HIS A 126 -16.04 2.76 5.51
N HIS A 127 -15.17 3.19 6.42
CA HIS A 127 -15.56 3.63 7.77
C HIS A 127 -15.27 5.09 8.09
N SER A 128 -14.62 5.84 7.20
CA SER A 128 -14.35 7.25 7.43
C SER A 128 -15.19 8.16 6.51
N THR A 129 -14.89 9.46 6.56
CA THR A 129 -15.36 10.47 5.60
C THR A 129 -15.11 10.10 4.14
N TYR A 130 -14.21 9.15 3.83
CA TYR A 130 -13.90 8.73 2.46
C TYR A 130 -14.95 7.79 1.84
N ARG A 131 -15.95 7.30 2.60
CA ARG A 131 -17.01 6.43 2.06
C ARG A 131 -17.76 7.07 0.90
N VAL A 132 -17.92 8.40 0.92
CA VAL A 132 -18.60 9.19 -0.12
C VAL A 132 -17.99 8.97 -1.51
N LEU A 133 -16.70 8.61 -1.58
CA LEU A 133 -16.02 8.30 -2.84
C LEU A 133 -16.50 6.98 -3.47
N LEU A 134 -16.96 6.02 -2.66
CA LEU A 134 -17.32 4.68 -3.13
C LEU A 134 -18.71 4.71 -3.76
N GLY A 135 -18.79 4.34 -5.04
CA GLY A 135 -20.08 4.29 -5.74
C GLY A 135 -20.73 5.66 -5.93
N HIS A 136 -19.93 6.72 -5.98
CA HIS A 136 -20.43 8.09 -6.12
C HIS A 136 -21.20 8.29 -7.45
N LYS A 137 -22.24 9.11 -7.41
CA LYS A 137 -23.12 9.38 -8.57
C LYS A 137 -22.47 10.37 -9.52
N GLU A 138 -22.05 11.50 -8.97
CA GLU A 138 -21.50 12.62 -9.70
C GLU A 138 -20.20 13.10 -9.06
N ARG A 139 -19.32 13.66 -9.89
CA ARG A 139 -18.12 14.36 -9.45
C ARG A 139 -17.95 15.65 -10.25
N LYS A 140 -17.48 16.70 -9.59
CA LYS A 140 -17.17 17.99 -10.22
C LYS A 140 -15.79 18.44 -9.81
N VAL A 141 -14.98 18.79 -10.79
CA VAL A 141 -13.67 19.38 -10.54
C VAL A 141 -13.86 20.81 -10.09
N LEU A 142 -13.38 21.13 -8.89
CA LEU A 142 -13.43 22.50 -8.36
C LEU A 142 -12.19 23.28 -8.74
N SER A 143 -11.01 22.67 -8.60
CA SER A 143 -9.75 23.35 -8.92
C SER A 143 -8.63 22.39 -9.29
N SER A 144 -7.63 22.93 -10.00
CA SER A 144 -6.41 22.26 -10.41
C SER A 144 -5.23 23.19 -10.17
N LEU A 145 -4.18 22.70 -9.54
CA LEU A 145 -3.03 23.51 -9.16
C LEU A 145 -1.74 22.73 -9.33
N TRP A 146 -0.85 23.25 -10.17
CA TRP A 146 0.54 22.81 -10.22
C TRP A 146 1.31 23.50 -9.09
N VAL A 147 1.71 22.74 -8.08
CA VAL A 147 2.51 23.27 -6.95
C VAL A 147 3.97 23.39 -7.36
N LYS A 148 4.46 22.39 -8.09
CA LYS A 148 5.79 22.30 -8.72
C LYS A 148 5.66 21.47 -10.00
N GLU A 149 6.71 21.41 -10.81
CA GLU A 149 6.74 20.61 -12.05
C GLU A 149 6.35 19.14 -11.82
N ASN A 150 6.79 18.56 -10.70
CA ASN A 150 6.54 17.16 -10.34
C ASN A 150 5.45 17.00 -9.27
N ARG A 151 4.67 18.04 -8.96
CA ARG A 151 3.64 17.98 -7.91
C ARG A 151 2.39 18.74 -8.28
N PHE A 152 1.28 18.02 -8.33
CA PHE A 152 -0.01 18.51 -8.78
C PHE A 152 -1.08 18.29 -7.72
N LYS A 153 -2.02 19.22 -7.60
CA LYS A 153 -3.16 19.13 -6.70
C LYS A 153 -4.47 19.31 -7.48
N ARG A 154 -5.46 18.49 -7.15
CA ARG A 154 -6.82 18.58 -7.72
C ARG A 154 -7.83 18.56 -6.59
N ARG A 155 -8.71 19.56 -6.53
CA ARG A 155 -9.89 19.53 -5.64
C ARG A 155 -11.10 19.08 -6.43
N VAL A 156 -11.83 18.13 -5.87
CA VAL A 156 -12.99 17.50 -6.51
C VAL A 156 -14.11 17.43 -5.49
N TRP A 157 -15.27 17.95 -5.87
CA TRP A 157 -16.53 17.73 -5.18
C TRP A 157 -17.13 16.41 -5.64
N ILE A 158 -17.66 15.64 -4.71
CA ILE A 158 -18.19 14.30 -4.92
C ILE A 158 -19.57 14.22 -4.31
N GLN A 159 -20.52 13.72 -5.09
CA GLN A 159 -21.84 13.35 -4.60
C GLN A 159 -21.91 11.83 -4.44
N GLY A 160 -22.06 11.39 -3.19
CA GLY A 160 -22.17 10.00 -2.80
C GLY A 160 -23.42 9.29 -3.33
N SER A 161 -23.57 8.03 -2.94
CA SER A 161 -24.71 7.21 -3.33
C SER A 161 -25.97 7.56 -2.53
N ARG A 162 -25.81 8.00 -1.27
CA ARG A 162 -26.90 8.39 -0.37
C ARG A 162 -27.37 9.82 -0.64
N PRO A 163 -28.65 10.15 -0.40
CA PRO A 163 -29.10 11.54 -0.45
C PRO A 163 -28.32 12.39 0.57
N GLU A 164 -28.00 13.62 0.20
CA GLU A 164 -27.27 14.62 1.03
C GLU A 164 -25.81 14.26 1.39
N GLU A 165 -25.28 13.16 0.87
CA GLU A 165 -23.88 12.77 1.09
C GLU A 165 -22.98 13.46 0.05
N GLU A 166 -22.49 14.65 0.37
CA GLU A 166 -21.66 15.46 -0.53
C GLU A 166 -20.39 15.92 0.17
N GLU A 167 -19.23 15.70 -0.45
CA GLU A 167 -17.94 16.00 0.16
C GLU A 167 -16.92 16.51 -0.86
N VAL A 168 -15.95 17.29 -0.39
CA VAL A 168 -14.84 17.79 -1.20
C VAL A 168 -13.53 17.12 -0.79
N PHE A 169 -12.80 16.63 -1.77
CA PHE A 169 -11.51 15.98 -1.58
C PHE A 169 -10.42 16.67 -2.40
N GLN A 170 -9.24 16.81 -1.81
CA GLN A 170 -8.02 17.24 -2.46
C GLN A 170 -7.10 16.04 -2.71
N PHE A 171 -6.88 15.73 -3.98
CA PHE A 171 -5.87 14.77 -4.42
C PHE A 171 -4.55 15.51 -4.59
N THR A 172 -3.50 15.02 -3.95
CA THR A 172 -2.13 15.46 -4.18
C THR A 172 -1.39 14.37 -4.94
N MET A 173 -0.96 14.69 -6.15
CA MET A 173 -0.22 13.81 -7.05
C MET A 173 1.24 14.21 -7.08
N VAL A 174 2.13 13.23 -7.14
CA VAL A 174 3.58 13.40 -7.26
C VAL A 174 4.10 12.57 -8.43
N GLN A 175 4.92 13.18 -9.29
CA GLN A 175 5.66 12.46 -10.30
C GLN A 175 6.96 11.95 -9.68
N LYS A 176 7.16 10.63 -9.71
CA LYS A 176 8.40 10.04 -9.21
C LYS A 176 9.54 10.34 -10.17
N ILE A 177 10.70 10.64 -9.60
CA ILE A 177 11.94 10.94 -10.31
C ILE A 177 12.96 9.89 -9.90
N GLY A 178 13.47 9.14 -10.87
CA GLY A 178 14.42 8.05 -10.69
C GLY A 178 13.81 6.74 -10.19
N GLY A 179 14.59 5.67 -10.30
CA GLY A 179 14.18 4.30 -9.94
C GLY A 179 13.25 3.66 -10.97
N SER A 180 12.56 2.58 -10.57
CA SER A 180 11.67 1.81 -11.44
C SER A 180 10.33 2.48 -11.74
N TRP A 181 10.01 3.56 -11.04
CA TRP A 181 8.77 4.35 -11.18
C TRP A 181 9.02 5.74 -11.78
N ASP A 182 10.21 5.96 -12.38
CA ASP A 182 10.55 7.25 -12.96
C ASP A 182 9.53 7.71 -14.01
N GLY A 183 9.08 8.96 -13.88
CA GLY A 183 8.07 9.57 -14.74
C GLY A 183 6.61 9.22 -14.42
N TYR A 184 6.33 8.27 -13.51
CA TYR A 184 4.97 7.88 -13.15
C TYR A 184 4.34 8.87 -12.16
N TRP A 185 3.06 9.20 -12.39
CA TRP A 185 2.25 9.94 -11.43
C TRP A 185 1.63 9.00 -10.40
N LEU A 186 1.93 9.26 -9.13
CA LEU A 186 1.41 8.53 -7.97
C LEU A 186 0.64 9.48 -7.06
N THR A 187 -0.26 8.94 -6.26
CA THR A 187 -1.04 9.69 -5.29
C THR A 187 -0.26 9.76 -3.98
N GLU A 188 0.15 10.96 -3.59
CA GLU A 188 0.80 11.25 -2.31
C GLU A 188 -0.24 11.28 -1.18
N SER A 189 -1.37 11.94 -1.42
CA SER A 189 -2.46 12.03 -0.43
C SER A 189 -3.81 12.30 -1.07
N VAL A 190 -4.87 11.84 -0.39
CA VAL A 190 -6.26 12.19 -0.63
C VAL A 190 -6.80 12.72 0.67
N LEU A 191 -7.03 14.03 0.74
CA LEU A 191 -7.45 14.72 1.95
C LEU A 191 -8.87 15.21 1.78
N HIS A 192 -9.69 15.02 2.81
CA HIS A 192 -10.96 15.71 2.94
C HIS A 192 -10.72 17.20 3.24
N ASP A 193 -11.49 18.08 2.60
CA ASP A 193 -11.29 19.53 2.64
C ASP A 193 -11.94 20.21 3.87
N GLY A 194 -12.81 19.49 4.60
CA GLY A 194 -13.33 19.94 5.88
C GLY A 194 -12.33 19.77 7.03
N ASP A 195 -12.67 20.28 8.22
CA ASP A 195 -11.86 20.07 9.44
C ASP A 195 -11.64 18.57 9.65
N GLY A 196 -10.43 18.10 9.32
CA GLY A 196 -10.12 16.70 9.17
C GLY A 196 -10.45 15.88 10.42
N ILE A 197 -11.04 14.70 10.20
CA ILE A 197 -11.13 13.54 11.13
C ILE A 197 -10.96 13.95 12.61
N SER A 198 -11.90 14.75 13.14
CA SER A 198 -11.98 15.09 14.56
C SER A 198 -12.64 13.99 15.41
N GLY A 199 -13.05 12.89 14.77
CA GLY A 199 -13.55 11.69 15.43
C GLY A 199 -12.48 10.61 15.46
N GLY A 200 -11.88 10.38 16.64
CA GLY A 200 -10.94 9.29 16.86
C GLY A 200 -11.51 7.95 16.38
N VAL A 201 -10.89 7.39 15.34
CA VAL A 201 -11.05 5.97 15.03
C VAL A 201 -10.37 5.22 16.17
N ALA A 202 -11.16 4.77 17.14
CA ALA A 202 -10.69 3.89 18.19
C ALA A 202 -10.19 2.60 17.53
N TYR A 203 -8.94 2.25 17.84
CA TYR A 203 -8.25 1.04 17.40
C TYR A 203 -8.86 -0.22 18.01
#